data_AF-A0A7S0M1G3-F1
#
_entry.id   AF-A0A7S0M1G3-F1
#
_cell.length_a   1.000
_cell.length_b   1.000
_cell.length_c   1.000
_cell.angle_alpha   90.00
_cell.angle_beta   90.00
_cell.angle_gamma   90.00
#
_symmetry.space_group_name_H-M   'P 1'
#
loop_
_entity.id
_entity.type
_entity.pdbx_description
1 polymer ?
#
loop_
_entity_poly.entity_id
_entity_poly.type
_entity_poly.pdbx_seq_one_letter_code
_entity_poly.pdbx_strand_id
1 'polypeptide(L)'
;KMEVSQALILAQNSNFNIRKKAENQLEQLELENTQEFFKNLSNVLLGENYDNDVRRLAGLVLKNRLETKEKSSGSIFAYKWLLFVDIKSRNEIKNSIFNVFKSFSRIARRTASQVIAKITSIELSNG
;
A
#
# COMPACT_ATOMS: atom_id res chain seq x y z
N LYS A 1 19.09 0.05 -6.78
CA LYS A 1 17.67 -0.09 -7.20
C LYS A 1 16.87 0.93 -6.40
N MET A 2 15.92 1.66 -6.99
CA MET A 2 15.18 2.69 -6.26
C MET A 2 14.21 2.03 -5.26
N GLU A 3 14.23 2.46 -4.01
CA GLU A 3 13.31 1.97 -2.97
C GLU A 3 11.89 2.51 -3.17
N VAL A 4 10.90 1.79 -2.65
CA VAL A 4 9.48 2.20 -2.69
C VAL A 4 9.28 3.57 -2.04
N SER A 5 9.92 3.81 -0.90
CA SER A 5 9.92 5.10 -0.18
C SER A 5 10.36 6.27 -1.09
N GLN A 6 11.49 6.09 -1.79
CA GLN A 6 12.03 7.10 -2.70
C GLN A 6 11.11 7.33 -3.90
N ALA A 7 10.52 6.27 -4.45
CA ALA A 7 9.56 6.38 -5.54
C ALA A 7 8.30 7.15 -5.10
N LEU A 8 7.79 6.91 -3.90
CA LEU A 8 6.64 7.65 -3.35
C LEU A 8 6.94 9.14 -3.13
N ILE A 9 8.15 9.49 -2.72
CA ILE A 9 8.57 10.89 -2.58
C ILE A 9 8.60 11.56 -3.96
N LEU A 10 9.23 10.92 -4.95
CA LEU A 10 9.33 11.47 -6.30
C LEU A 10 7.98 11.55 -7.03
N ALA A 11 7.03 10.66 -6.70
CA ALA A 11 5.67 10.70 -7.22
C ALA A 11 4.90 11.96 -6.79
N GLN A 12 5.38 12.68 -5.77
CA GLN A 12 4.78 13.94 -5.30
C GLN A 12 5.45 15.18 -5.90
N ASN A 13 6.45 15.00 -6.77
CA ASN A 13 7.17 16.09 -7.38
C ASN A 13 6.26 16.92 -8.32
N SER A 14 6.45 18.24 -8.34
CA SER A 14 5.72 19.16 -9.23
C SER A 14 6.03 18.90 -10.71
N ASN A 15 7.27 18.51 -11.03
CA ASN A 15 7.70 18.18 -12.38
C ASN A 15 7.03 16.89 -12.88
N PHE A 16 6.28 17.01 -13.97
CA PHE A 16 5.55 15.92 -14.60
C PHE A 16 6.44 14.72 -14.97
N ASN A 17 7.63 14.96 -15.54
CA ASN A 17 8.50 13.89 -15.99
C ASN A 17 9.07 13.07 -14.81
N ILE A 18 9.42 13.74 -13.71
CA ILE A 18 9.90 13.09 -12.49
C ILE A 18 8.78 12.25 -11.87
N ARG A 19 7.59 12.84 -11.73
CA ARG A 19 6.42 12.14 -11.20
C ARG A 19 6.06 10.92 -12.04
N LYS A 20 5.99 11.06 -13.38
CA LYS A 20 5.63 9.95 -14.27
C LYS A 20 6.64 8.82 -14.23
N LYS A 21 7.94 9.15 -14.15
CA LYS A 21 9.00 8.14 -13.99
C LYS A 21 8.86 7.40 -12.65
N ALA A 22 8.53 8.10 -11.58
CA ALA A 22 8.32 7.49 -10.27
C ALA A 22 7.09 6.58 -10.24
N GLU A 23 5.98 6.99 -10.85
CA GLU A 23 4.78 6.16 -11.02
C GLU A 23 5.10 4.87 -11.78
N ASN A 24 5.79 4.97 -12.92
CA ASN A 24 6.21 3.81 -13.69
C ASN A 24 7.14 2.89 -12.88
N GLN A 25 8.00 3.45 -12.02
CA GLN A 25 8.83 2.63 -11.14
C GLN A 25 8.00 1.88 -10.09
N LEU A 26 6.99 2.52 -9.50
CA LEU A 26 6.09 1.86 -8.54
C LEU A 26 5.38 0.67 -9.19
N GLU A 27 4.93 0.82 -10.44
CA GLU A 27 4.33 -0.26 -11.22
C GLU A 27 5.34 -1.39 -11.49
N GLN A 28 6.58 -1.06 -11.84
CA GLN A 28 7.64 -2.07 -12.03
C GLN A 28 7.95 -2.83 -10.74
N LEU A 29 8.08 -2.14 -9.60
CA LEU A 29 8.36 -2.78 -8.30
C LEU A 29 7.23 -3.75 -7.90
N GLU A 30 5.98 -3.39 -8.18
CA GLU A 30 4.83 -4.26 -7.94
C GLU A 30 4.83 -5.50 -8.82
N LEU A 31 5.19 -5.37 -10.11
CA LEU A 31 5.27 -6.48 -11.06
C LEU A 31 6.43 -7.44 -10.75
N GLU A 32 7.57 -6.91 -10.30
CA GLU A 32 8.73 -7.71 -9.93
C GLU A 32 8.46 -8.59 -8.70
N ASN A 33 7.87 -8.01 -7.65
CA ASN A 33 7.50 -8.75 -6.46
C ASN A 33 6.36 -8.03 -5.71
N THR A 34 5.12 -8.43 -6.01
CA THR A 34 3.92 -7.84 -5.40
C THR A 34 3.91 -7.95 -3.88
N GLN A 35 4.35 -9.10 -3.34
CA GLN A 35 4.40 -9.32 -1.90
C GLN A 35 5.36 -8.36 -1.20
N GLU A 36 6.58 -8.25 -1.70
CA GLU A 36 7.60 -7.36 -1.15
C GLU A 36 7.19 -5.89 -1.32
N PHE A 37 6.56 -5.55 -2.44
CA PHE A 37 6.02 -4.22 -2.67
C PHE A 37 4.97 -3.84 -1.63
N PHE A 38 4.01 -4.71 -1.31
CA PHE A 38 2.98 -4.45 -0.30
C PHE A 38 3.57 -4.36 1.12
N LYS A 39 4.56 -5.20 1.46
CA LYS A 39 5.31 -5.08 2.72
C LYS A 39 5.96 -3.72 2.84
N ASN A 40 6.68 -3.29 1.81
CA ASN A 40 7.35 -1.99 1.79
C ASN A 40 6.37 -0.82 1.92
N LEU A 41 5.22 -0.85 1.24
CA LEU A 41 4.17 0.16 1.43
C LEU A 41 3.65 0.21 2.88
N SER A 42 3.43 -0.96 3.49
CA SER A 42 2.97 -1.04 4.88
C SER A 42 4.01 -0.51 5.88
N ASN A 43 5.30 -0.76 5.61
CA ASN A 43 6.41 -0.26 6.42
C ASN A 43 6.59 1.25 6.28
N VAL A 44 6.42 1.81 5.08
CA VAL A 44 6.45 3.27 4.87
C VAL A 44 5.29 3.93 5.62
N LEU A 45 4.09 3.36 5.62
CA LEU A 45 2.96 3.90 6.39
C LEU A 45 3.23 3.84 7.92
N LEU A 46 3.86 2.77 8.39
CA LEU A 46 4.26 2.58 9.80
C LEU A 46 5.38 3.54 10.23
N GLY A 47 6.34 3.85 9.35
CA GLY A 47 7.52 4.65 9.66
C GLY A 47 7.17 6.09 10.07
N GLU A 48 7.42 6.43 11.33
CA GLU A 48 7.27 7.79 11.86
C GLU A 48 8.34 8.77 11.35
N ASN A 49 9.40 8.25 10.73
CA ASN A 49 10.46 9.03 10.09
C ASN A 49 10.05 9.60 8.72
N TYR A 50 8.90 9.20 8.18
CA TYR A 50 8.38 9.73 6.92
C TYR A 50 7.34 10.83 7.16
N ASP A 51 7.32 11.81 6.26
CA ASP A 51 6.29 12.84 6.25
C ASP A 51 4.89 12.25 6.11
N ASN A 52 3.90 12.92 6.71
CA ASN A 52 2.51 12.46 6.71
C ASN A 52 1.95 12.24 5.30
N ASP A 53 2.37 13.04 4.30
CA ASP A 53 1.93 12.88 2.93
C ASP A 53 2.52 11.64 2.25
N VAL A 54 3.79 11.32 2.51
CA VAL A 54 4.42 10.08 2.00
C VAL A 54 3.73 8.87 2.63
N ARG A 55 3.50 8.89 3.94
CA ARG A 55 2.78 7.83 4.67
C ARG A 55 1.37 7.64 4.13
N ARG A 56 0.62 8.73 3.98
CA ARG A 56 -0.72 8.74 3.40
C ARG A 56 -0.71 8.17 1.99
N LEU A 57 0.24 8.60 1.15
CA LEU A 57 0.36 8.10 -0.22
C LEU A 57 0.65 6.61 -0.24
N ALA A 58 1.55 6.10 0.61
CA ALA A 58 1.87 4.68 0.70
C ALA A 58 0.61 3.85 1.01
N GLY A 59 -0.17 4.28 2.01
CA GLY A 59 -1.42 3.61 2.35
C GLY A 59 -2.50 3.72 1.27
N LEU A 60 -2.59 4.86 0.57
CA LEU A 60 -3.52 5.01 -0.55
C LEU A 60 -3.14 4.12 -1.73
N VAL A 61 -1.85 4.03 -2.07
CA VAL A 61 -1.37 3.11 -3.12
C VAL A 61 -1.71 1.68 -2.73
N LEU A 62 -1.40 1.26 -1.51
CA LEU A 62 -1.73 -0.09 -1.03
C LEU A 62 -3.23 -0.36 -1.11
N LYS A 63 -4.07 0.55 -0.61
CA LYS A 63 -5.53 0.43 -0.68
C LYS A 63 -6.02 0.33 -2.13
N ASN A 64 -5.50 1.17 -3.03
CA ASN A 64 -5.90 1.19 -4.44
C ASN A 64 -5.42 -0.05 -5.22
N ARG A 65 -4.42 -0.79 -4.74
CA ARG A 65 -4.05 -2.09 -5.32
C ARG A 65 -4.91 -3.24 -4.80
N LEU A 66 -5.65 -3.00 -3.72
CA LEU A 66 -6.65 -3.92 -3.17
C LEU A 66 -8.07 -3.55 -3.62
N GLU A 67 -8.27 -2.38 -4.21
CA GLU A 67 -9.56 -1.80 -4.57
C GLU A 67 -9.61 -1.35 -6.03
N THR A 68 -10.70 -1.68 -6.70
CA THR A 68 -11.07 -1.11 -8.00
C THR A 68 -12.38 -0.35 -7.87
N LYS A 69 -12.52 0.74 -8.64
CA LYS A 69 -13.74 1.54 -8.73
C LYS A 69 -14.90 0.79 -9.41
N GLU A 70 -14.61 -0.29 -10.13
CA GLU A 70 -15.59 -1.10 -10.85
C GLU A 70 -15.98 -2.35 -10.05
N LYS A 71 -17.27 -2.49 -9.73
CA LYS A 71 -17.83 -3.63 -8.98
C LYS A 71 -17.57 -4.98 -9.66
N SER A 72 -17.46 -5.02 -10.98
CA SER A 72 -17.15 -6.22 -11.77
C SER A 72 -15.70 -6.71 -11.60
N SER A 73 -14.78 -5.80 -11.30
CA SER A 73 -13.33 -6.08 -11.23
C SER A 73 -12.88 -6.45 -9.81
N GLY A 74 -13.75 -6.34 -8.81
CA GLY A 74 -13.43 -6.56 -7.39
C GLY A 74 -12.88 -7.96 -7.09
N SER A 75 -13.31 -8.98 -7.84
CA SER A 75 -12.80 -10.35 -7.73
C SER A 75 -11.33 -10.47 -8.09
N ILE A 76 -10.88 -9.84 -9.18
CA ILE A 76 -9.50 -9.93 -9.70
C ILE A 76 -8.47 -9.39 -8.69
N PHE A 77 -8.78 -8.31 -7.98
CA PHE A 77 -7.87 -7.72 -7.00
C PHE A 77 -7.90 -8.45 -5.65
N ALA A 78 -9.04 -9.02 -5.26
CA ALA A 78 -9.10 -9.97 -4.15
C ALA A 78 -8.21 -11.18 -4.44
N TYR A 79 -8.25 -11.73 -5.67
CA TYR A 79 -7.32 -12.76 -6.10
C TYR A 79 -5.87 -12.29 -6.06
N LYS A 80 -5.57 -11.02 -6.38
CA LYS A 80 -4.20 -10.52 -6.29
C LYS A 80 -3.64 -10.63 -4.87
N TRP A 81 -4.40 -10.18 -3.88
CA TRP A 81 -4.03 -10.30 -2.46
C TRP A 81 -3.90 -11.75 -2.00
N LEU A 82 -4.85 -12.61 -2.39
CA LEU A 82 -4.90 -14.00 -1.92
C LEU A 82 -3.90 -14.92 -2.62
N LEU A 83 -3.59 -14.69 -3.90
CA LEU A 83 -2.73 -15.54 -4.72
C LEU A 83 -1.26 -15.11 -4.68
N PHE A 84 -0.98 -13.80 -4.67
CA PHE A 84 0.40 -13.29 -4.77
C PHE A 84 1.01 -12.88 -3.43
N VAL A 85 0.26 -13.00 -2.32
CA VAL A 85 0.77 -12.72 -0.97
C VAL A 85 0.52 -13.91 -0.07
N ASP A 86 1.60 -14.54 0.38
CA ASP A 86 1.55 -15.69 1.27
C ASP A 86 0.97 -15.32 2.64
N ILE A 87 0.47 -16.31 3.37
CA ILE A 87 -0.23 -16.09 4.65
C ILE A 87 0.64 -15.41 5.72
N LYS A 88 1.95 -15.72 5.78
CA LYS A 88 2.89 -15.12 6.72
C LYS A 88 3.06 -13.64 6.38
N SER A 89 3.26 -13.35 5.11
CA SER A 89 3.41 -11.99 4.58
C SER A 89 2.14 -11.15 4.76
N ARG A 90 0.95 -11.74 4.56
CA ARG A 90 -0.32 -11.07 4.86
C ARG A 90 -0.45 -10.71 6.33
N ASN A 91 -0.05 -11.60 7.24
CA ASN A 91 -0.05 -11.33 8.67
C ASN A 91 0.96 -10.25 9.06
N GLU A 92 2.16 -10.27 8.48
CA GLU A 92 3.16 -9.22 8.68
C GLU A 92 2.63 -7.85 8.24
N ILE A 93 2.05 -7.76 7.04
CA ILE A 93 1.44 -6.53 6.53
C ILE A 93 0.34 -6.04 7.47
N LYS A 94 -0.60 -6.92 7.87
CA LYS A 94 -1.66 -6.56 8.82
C LYS A 94 -1.09 -6.05 10.14
N ASN A 95 -0.08 -6.71 10.70
CA ASN A 95 0.58 -6.27 11.93
C ASN A 95 1.24 -4.90 11.78
N SER A 96 1.91 -4.62 10.66
CA SER A 96 2.46 -3.30 10.36
C SER A 96 1.36 -2.24 10.34
N ILE A 97 0.25 -2.49 9.63
CA ILE A 97 -0.89 -1.57 9.57
C ILE A 97 -1.53 -1.36 10.95
N PHE A 98 -1.69 -2.41 11.75
CA PHE A 98 -2.22 -2.29 13.12
C PHE A 98 -1.31 -1.47 14.02
N ASN A 99 0.01 -1.60 13.88
CA ASN A 99 0.95 -0.80 14.65
C ASN A 99 0.90 0.70 14.30
N VAL A 100 0.42 1.09 13.12
CA VAL A 100 0.20 2.51 12.75
C VAL A 100 -0.80 3.17 13.70
N PHE A 101 -1.73 2.43 14.31
CA PHE A 101 -2.68 3.01 15.27
C PHE A 101 -2.02 3.58 16.53
N LYS A 102 -0.77 3.20 16.83
CA LYS A 102 0.04 3.77 17.91
C LYS A 102 0.62 5.14 17.55
N SER A 103 0.60 5.52 16.26
CA SER A 103 1.08 6.82 15.78
C SER A 103 0.27 7.96 16.39
N PHE A 104 0.91 9.10 16.69
CA PHE A 104 0.22 10.34 17.01
C PHE A 104 -0.41 11.01 15.77
N SER A 105 0.02 10.66 14.56
CA SER A 105 -0.53 11.21 13.32
C SER A 105 -1.95 10.72 13.05
N ARG A 106 -2.93 11.62 13.16
CA ARG A 106 -4.33 11.34 12.80
C ARG A 106 -4.47 10.92 11.33
N ILE A 107 -3.64 11.48 10.44
CA ILE A 107 -3.65 11.16 9.01
C ILE A 107 -3.17 9.72 8.78
N ALA A 108 -2.09 9.31 9.43
CA ALA A 108 -1.58 7.95 9.34
C ALA A 108 -2.62 6.94 9.88
N ARG A 109 -3.19 7.20 11.07
CA ARG A 109 -4.24 6.34 11.65
C ARG A 109 -5.47 6.21 10.75
N ARG A 110 -5.95 7.32 10.18
CA ARG A 110 -7.10 7.31 9.25
C ARG A 110 -6.79 6.49 8.00
N THR A 111 -5.60 6.66 7.43
CA THR A 111 -5.17 5.90 6.25
C THR A 111 -5.07 4.40 6.58
N ALA A 112 -4.49 4.06 7.73
CA ALA A 112 -4.43 2.68 8.21
C ALA A 112 -5.82 2.05 8.37
N SER A 113 -6.80 2.78 8.91
CA SER A 113 -8.20 2.33 8.99
C SER A 113 -8.78 1.98 7.62
N GLN A 114 -8.49 2.77 6.58
CA GLN A 114 -8.99 2.50 5.23
C GLN A 114 -8.34 1.25 4.62
N VAL A 115 -7.03 1.08 4.82
CA VAL A 115 -6.30 -0.10 4.35
C VAL A 115 -6.81 -1.36 5.04
N ILE A 116 -6.89 -1.36 6.38
CA ILE A 116 -7.32 -2.55 7.12
C ILE A 116 -8.76 -2.92 6.81
N ALA A 117 -9.67 -1.94 6.71
CA ALA A 117 -11.05 -2.19 6.32
C ALA A 117 -11.13 -2.87 4.95
N LYS A 118 -10.26 -2.49 4.00
CA LYS A 118 -10.22 -3.11 2.69
C LYS A 118 -9.68 -4.54 2.74
N ILE A 119 -8.57 -4.78 3.45
CA ILE A 119 -8.01 -6.12 3.64
C ILE A 119 -9.05 -7.04 4.29
N THR A 120 -9.66 -6.59 5.39
CA THR A 120 -10.70 -7.33 6.10
C THR A 120 -11.91 -7.62 5.21
N SER A 121 -12.35 -6.65 4.40
CA SER A 121 -13.44 -6.88 3.44
C SER A 121 -13.11 -7.99 2.43
N ILE A 122 -11.86 -8.07 1.95
CA ILE A 122 -11.41 -9.13 1.04
C ILE A 122 -11.36 -10.47 1.76
N GLU A 123 -10.72 -10.54 2.93
CA GLU A 123 -10.51 -11.79 3.66
C GLU A 123 -11.82 -12.37 4.20
N LEU A 124 -12.77 -11.54 4.65
CA LEU A 124 -14.09 -12.00 5.12
C LEU A 124 -15.00 -12.47 3.98
N SER A 125 -14.84 -11.94 2.76
CA SER A 125 -15.69 -12.34 1.63
C SER A 125 -15.21 -13.62 0.94
N ASN A 126 -14.00 -14.10 1.25
CA ASN A 126 -13.36 -15.25 0.60
C ASN A 126 -12.85 -16.29 1.62
N GLY A 127 -13.20 -16.15 2.89
CA GLY A 127 -12.93 -17.11 3.96
C GLY A 127 -14.23 -17.78 4.40
#